data_AF-A0A0G1VNT3-F1
#
_entry.id   AF-A0A0G1VNT3-F1
#
_cell.length_a   1.000
_cell.length_b   1.000
_cell.length_c   1.000
_cell.angle_alpha   90.00
_cell.angle_beta   90.00
_cell.angle_gamma   90.00
#
_symmetry.space_group_name_H-M   'P 1'
#
loop_
_entity.id
_entity.type
_entity.pdbx_description
1 polymer ?
#
loop_
_entity_poly.entity_id
_entity_poly.type
_entity_poly.pdbx_seq_one_letter_code
_entity_poly.pdbx_strand_id
1 'polypeptide(L)'
;MHGDHLGGMNVSSDENGLVREVVDYYPYGTQRVSKTFNATPEQRKFSGLEYDSESDLTYASARYYDQDIGKFLSQDPVFINLGVDERTQAALANPQLQNAYSYGANNPVKNTDKEGEFIDTALDIAFIGYDLYSLGRAALTGGDVKTEAAALAADVAGAFIPFGTGFGLGVRAIRAADNAADAARAAQRLPDSALVCRGGTCSTNQFKNAKGATLDASGKLEGVSVNSGADASLLDLTRSLPHNQVGVTTVGDVRKIGGDVLPSPRLNGSNPNPFHSTLQGVTPQQAEQLFKPTVPNPSR
;
A
#
# COMPACT_ATOMS: atom_id res chain seq x y z
N MET A 1 -0.83 17.76 -7.63
CA MET A 1 0.33 16.96 -8.07
C MET A 1 -0.16 15.77 -8.87
N HIS A 2 0.60 15.36 -9.87
CA HIS A 2 0.32 14.26 -10.77
C HIS A 2 1.54 13.35 -10.76
N GLY A 3 1.32 12.09 -10.38
CA GLY A 3 2.39 11.13 -10.16
C GLY A 3 2.35 9.91 -11.08
N ASP A 4 3.42 9.13 -11.02
CA ASP A 4 3.58 7.86 -11.74
C ASP A 4 3.02 6.66 -10.96
N HIS A 5 3.17 5.47 -11.55
CA HIS A 5 2.73 4.21 -10.95
C HIS A 5 3.56 3.78 -9.73
N LEU A 6 4.73 4.40 -9.51
CA LEU A 6 5.57 4.18 -8.33
C LEU A 6 5.22 5.13 -7.18
N GLY A 7 4.34 6.11 -7.45
CA GLY A 7 3.89 7.14 -6.52
C GLY A 7 4.80 8.36 -6.47
N GLY A 8 5.74 8.50 -7.40
CA GLY A 8 6.59 9.70 -7.53
C GLY A 8 5.89 10.84 -8.26
N MET A 9 6.38 12.07 -8.09
CA MET A 9 5.80 13.27 -8.72
C MET A 9 6.41 13.54 -10.10
N ASN A 10 5.60 13.64 -11.16
CA ASN A 10 6.07 14.09 -12.48
C ASN A 10 5.63 15.50 -12.83
N VAL A 11 4.43 15.89 -12.46
CA VAL A 11 3.90 17.23 -12.77
C VAL A 11 3.22 17.82 -11.55
N SER A 12 3.50 19.07 -11.22
CA SER A 12 2.72 19.85 -10.27
C SER A 12 1.99 20.98 -10.99
N SER A 13 0.77 21.29 -10.56
CA SER A 13 -0.07 22.34 -11.13
C SER A 13 -0.75 23.13 -10.02
N ASP A 14 -1.07 24.39 -10.29
CA ASP A 14 -1.80 25.24 -9.35
C ASP A 14 -3.33 25.08 -9.43
N GLU A 15 -4.04 25.88 -8.63
CA GLU A 15 -5.51 25.92 -8.55
C GLU A 15 -6.20 26.28 -9.88
N ASN A 16 -5.50 26.94 -10.80
CA ASN A 16 -6.00 27.31 -12.12
C ASN A 16 -5.61 26.29 -13.20
N GLY A 17 -4.95 25.18 -12.81
CA GLY A 17 -4.48 24.13 -13.72
C GLY A 17 -3.22 24.50 -14.50
N LEU A 18 -2.54 25.59 -14.15
CA LEU A 18 -1.27 25.96 -14.77
C LEU A 18 -0.13 25.12 -14.19
N VAL A 19 0.79 24.68 -15.05
CA VAL A 19 1.94 23.85 -14.66
C VAL A 19 2.93 24.66 -13.83
N ARG A 20 3.31 24.13 -12.67
CA ARG A 20 4.27 24.71 -11.73
C ARG A 20 5.59 23.97 -11.71
N GLU A 21 5.59 22.66 -11.95
CA GLU A 21 6.81 21.88 -12.06
C GLU A 21 6.61 20.70 -13.01
N VAL A 22 7.64 20.35 -13.77
CA VAL A 22 7.73 19.14 -14.58
C VAL A 22 9.05 18.44 -14.27
N VAL A 23 8.96 17.20 -13.83
CA VAL A 23 10.10 16.34 -13.53
C VAL A 23 9.90 14.98 -14.20
N ASP A 24 10.94 14.50 -14.88
CA ASP A 24 11.04 13.12 -15.37
C ASP A 24 12.26 12.47 -14.74
N TYR A 25 12.19 11.16 -14.52
CA TYR A 25 13.26 10.40 -13.90
C TYR A 25 13.81 9.33 -14.85
N TYR A 26 15.08 9.01 -14.71
CA TYR A 26 15.64 7.74 -15.15
C TYR A 26 15.12 6.60 -14.25
N PRO A 27 15.26 5.32 -14.65
CA PRO A 27 14.72 4.20 -13.89
C PRO A 27 15.12 4.18 -12.41
N TYR A 28 16.31 4.67 -12.06
CA TYR A 28 16.83 4.71 -10.68
C TYR A 28 16.55 6.03 -9.95
N GLY A 29 15.82 6.96 -10.54
CA GLY A 29 15.40 8.19 -9.88
C GLY A 29 16.21 9.44 -10.18
N THR A 30 17.32 9.35 -10.92
CA THR A 30 18.04 10.55 -11.40
C THR A 30 17.11 11.41 -12.25
N GLN A 31 17.04 12.70 -11.98
CA GLN A 31 16.17 13.62 -12.70
C GLN A 31 16.70 13.82 -14.13
N ARG A 32 15.94 13.29 -15.11
CA ARG A 32 16.22 13.45 -16.55
C ARG A 32 15.76 14.82 -17.06
N VAL A 33 14.61 15.28 -16.58
CA VAL A 33 14.06 16.61 -16.85
C VAL A 33 13.67 17.18 -15.49
N SER A 34 14.00 18.45 -15.24
CA SER A 34 13.58 19.17 -14.03
C SER A 34 13.37 20.63 -14.40
N LYS A 35 12.11 21.08 -14.38
CA LYS A 35 11.71 22.43 -14.76
C LYS A 35 10.68 22.97 -13.77
N THR A 36 11.01 24.06 -13.09
CA THR A 36 10.12 24.74 -12.15
C THR A 36 9.71 26.12 -12.70
N PHE A 37 8.43 26.45 -12.56
CA PHE A 37 7.81 27.66 -13.11
C PHE A 37 7.20 28.52 -11.99
N ASN A 38 7.91 29.60 -11.62
CA ASN A 38 7.46 30.58 -10.63
C ASN A 38 6.87 29.94 -9.36
N ALA A 39 7.56 28.93 -8.83
CA ALA A 39 7.13 28.14 -7.69
C ALA A 39 8.35 27.60 -6.92
N THR A 40 8.12 27.21 -5.67
CA THR A 40 9.07 26.39 -4.91
C THR A 40 8.98 24.95 -5.43
N PRO A 41 10.10 24.29 -5.77
CA PRO A 41 10.09 22.89 -6.19
C PRO A 41 9.54 21.98 -5.09
N GLU A 42 8.78 20.96 -5.49
CA GLU A 42 8.34 19.91 -4.59
C GLU A 42 9.55 19.06 -4.14
N GLN A 43 9.64 18.79 -2.84
CA GLN A 43 10.69 17.95 -2.27
C GLN A 43 10.37 16.46 -2.45
N ARG A 44 9.09 16.07 -2.43
CA ARG A 44 8.66 14.69 -2.65
C ARG A 44 8.70 14.34 -4.14
N LYS A 45 9.77 13.68 -4.57
CA LYS A 45 10.09 13.43 -5.98
C LYS A 45 9.95 11.95 -6.35
N PHE A 46 11.03 11.29 -6.73
CA PHE A 46 11.03 9.92 -7.22
C PHE A 46 10.42 8.97 -6.18
N SER A 47 9.46 8.14 -6.62
CA SER A 47 8.77 7.15 -5.77
C SER A 47 8.06 7.70 -4.52
N GLY A 48 7.88 9.03 -4.43
CA GLY A 48 7.27 9.72 -3.28
C GLY A 48 8.24 9.96 -2.12
N LEU A 49 9.54 9.71 -2.35
CA LEU A 49 10.60 9.95 -1.38
C LEU A 49 11.06 11.41 -1.43
N GLU A 50 11.65 11.86 -0.34
CA GLU A 50 12.08 13.25 -0.16
C GLU A 50 13.46 13.45 -0.77
N TYR A 51 13.55 14.28 -1.80
CA TYR A 51 14.80 14.63 -2.45
C TYR A 51 15.41 15.86 -1.76
N ASP A 52 16.60 15.67 -1.22
CA ASP A 52 17.43 16.73 -0.66
C ASP A 52 18.35 17.30 -1.75
N SER A 53 18.07 18.54 -2.16
CA SER A 53 18.85 19.23 -3.18
C SER A 53 20.23 19.69 -2.69
N GLU A 54 20.48 19.77 -1.38
CA GLU A 54 21.79 20.17 -0.86
C GLU A 54 22.81 19.04 -0.97
N SER A 55 22.37 17.80 -0.72
CA SER A 55 23.21 16.61 -0.79
C SER A 55 23.11 15.85 -2.12
N ASP A 56 22.10 16.14 -2.95
CA ASP A 56 21.73 15.36 -4.14
C ASP A 56 21.39 13.89 -3.78
N LEU A 57 20.73 13.71 -2.64
CA LEU A 57 20.32 12.39 -2.15
C LEU A 57 18.83 12.34 -1.91
N THR A 58 18.29 11.14 -1.95
CA THR A 58 16.89 10.88 -1.64
C THR A 58 16.78 10.21 -0.27
N TYR A 59 16.03 10.82 0.65
CA TYR A 59 15.77 10.28 1.98
C TYR A 59 14.61 9.27 1.95
N ALA A 60 14.91 8.04 2.33
CA ALA A 60 13.97 6.92 2.42
C ALA A 60 13.92 6.41 3.86
N SER A 61 13.49 7.25 4.80
CA SER A 61 13.34 6.92 6.22
C SER A 61 14.61 6.33 6.88
N ALA A 62 14.83 5.01 6.80
CA ALA A 62 15.98 4.36 7.40
C ALA A 62 17.31 4.71 6.73
N ARG A 63 17.30 5.12 5.44
CA ARG A 63 18.53 5.29 4.66
C ARG A 63 18.47 6.46 3.68
N TYR A 64 19.66 6.97 3.33
CA TYR A 64 19.84 7.85 2.17
C TYR A 64 20.17 7.03 0.93
N TYR A 65 19.48 7.34 -0.15
CA TYR A 65 19.59 6.73 -1.45
C TYR A 65 20.29 7.68 -2.44
N ASP A 66 21.28 7.16 -3.14
CA ASP A 66 21.98 7.84 -4.23
C ASP A 66 21.39 7.32 -5.55
N GLN A 67 20.57 8.16 -6.18
CA GLN A 67 19.90 7.84 -7.43
C GLN A 67 20.83 7.74 -8.65
N ASP A 68 22.01 8.37 -8.60
CA ASP A 68 22.96 8.39 -9.72
C ASP A 68 23.71 7.06 -9.87
N ILE A 69 24.01 6.41 -8.75
CA ILE A 69 24.58 5.06 -8.75
C ILE A 69 23.53 3.96 -8.56
N GLY A 70 22.31 4.33 -8.18
CA GLY A 70 21.20 3.41 -7.97
C GLY A 70 21.31 2.57 -6.70
N LYS A 71 21.90 3.10 -5.62
CA LYS A 71 22.16 2.37 -4.37
C LYS A 71 21.96 3.22 -3.13
N PHE A 72 21.68 2.55 -2.01
CA PHE A 72 21.73 3.17 -0.69
C PHE A 72 23.18 3.43 -0.26
N LEU A 73 23.37 4.49 0.54
CA LEU A 73 24.67 4.85 1.11
C LEU A 73 25.05 4.00 2.32
N SER A 74 24.06 3.40 2.99
CA SER A 74 24.25 2.54 4.14
C SER A 74 23.68 1.14 3.88
N GLN A 75 24.25 0.17 4.58
CA GLN A 75 23.74 -1.19 4.64
C GLN A 75 22.31 -1.16 5.17
N ASP A 76 21.42 -1.94 4.55
CA ASP A 76 20.06 -2.14 5.03
C ASP A 76 20.06 -2.64 6.49
N PRO A 77 19.37 -1.95 7.42
CA PRO A 77 19.24 -2.39 8.82
C PRO A 77 18.71 -3.82 8.96
N VAL A 78 17.94 -4.32 7.99
CA VAL A 78 17.39 -5.67 7.96
C VAL A 78 18.50 -6.73 7.96
N PHE A 79 19.70 -6.41 7.46
CA PHE A 79 20.84 -7.32 7.51
C PHE A 79 21.37 -7.57 8.93
N ILE A 80 21.03 -6.72 9.91
CA ILE A 80 21.48 -6.87 11.29
C ILE A 80 20.90 -8.16 11.91
N ASN A 81 19.68 -8.54 11.55
CA ASN A 81 18.98 -9.72 12.07
C ASN A 81 18.72 -10.78 10.98
N LEU A 82 19.52 -10.81 9.92
CA LEU A 82 19.28 -11.68 8.77
C LEU A 82 19.21 -13.17 9.17
N GLY A 83 18.05 -13.80 8.99
CA GLY A 83 17.81 -15.22 9.29
C GLY A 83 17.46 -15.53 10.74
N VAL A 84 17.18 -14.51 11.57
CA VAL A 84 16.81 -14.69 12.98
C VAL A 84 15.31 -14.86 13.16
N ASP A 85 14.51 -14.08 12.42
CA ASP A 85 13.05 -14.10 12.48
C ASP A 85 12.45 -14.56 11.14
N GLU A 86 11.17 -14.92 11.15
CA GLU A 86 10.49 -15.42 9.93
C GLU A 86 10.54 -14.42 8.76
N ARG A 87 10.52 -13.11 9.04
CA ARG A 87 10.55 -12.06 8.00
C ARG A 87 11.93 -12.00 7.33
N THR A 88 13.00 -12.07 8.12
CA THR A 88 14.38 -12.03 7.61
C THR A 88 14.86 -13.38 7.05
N GLN A 89 14.24 -14.49 7.44
CA GLN A 89 14.53 -15.81 6.90
C GLN A 89 14.07 -15.95 5.44
N ALA A 90 12.96 -15.32 5.04
CA ALA A 90 12.51 -15.30 3.66
C ALA A 90 13.51 -14.60 2.72
N ALA A 91 14.20 -13.55 3.22
CA ALA A 91 15.24 -12.86 2.47
C ALA A 91 16.43 -13.78 2.14
N LEU A 92 16.73 -14.76 3.01
CA LEU A 92 17.78 -15.74 2.76
C LEU A 92 17.51 -16.65 1.56
N ALA A 93 16.23 -16.92 1.27
CA ALA A 93 15.84 -17.80 0.17
C ALA A 93 16.00 -17.16 -1.22
N ASN A 94 16.16 -15.83 -1.30
CA ASN A 94 16.23 -15.11 -2.57
C ASN A 94 17.61 -14.42 -2.73
N PRO A 95 18.48 -14.94 -3.61
CA PRO A 95 19.80 -14.34 -3.87
C PRO A 95 19.75 -12.86 -4.29
N GLN A 96 18.68 -12.40 -4.92
CA GLN A 96 18.53 -11.01 -5.36
C GLN A 96 18.43 -10.02 -4.19
N LEU A 97 17.99 -10.50 -3.02
CA LEU A 97 17.84 -9.70 -1.80
C LEU A 97 19.10 -9.67 -0.94
N GLN A 98 20.13 -10.44 -1.33
CA GLN A 98 21.39 -10.52 -0.60
C GLN A 98 22.29 -9.29 -0.81
N ASN A 99 21.84 -8.34 -1.64
CA ASN A 99 22.52 -7.06 -1.80
C ASN A 99 21.94 -6.01 -0.85
N ALA A 100 22.63 -5.83 0.27
CA ALA A 100 22.30 -4.87 1.34
C ALA A 100 22.20 -3.40 0.92
N TYR A 101 22.66 -3.03 -0.28
CA TYR A 101 22.66 -1.66 -0.78
C TYR A 101 21.70 -1.44 -1.94
N SER A 102 21.01 -2.49 -2.41
CA SER A 102 20.14 -2.39 -3.58
C SER A 102 18.86 -1.64 -3.27
N TYR A 103 18.40 -0.84 -4.23
CA TYR A 103 17.07 -0.23 -4.22
C TYR A 103 16.10 -1.07 -5.07
N GLY A 104 14.90 -1.34 -4.55
CA GLY A 104 13.84 -2.05 -5.28
C GLY A 104 14.27 -3.43 -5.81
N ALA A 105 15.17 -4.14 -5.11
CA ALA A 105 15.78 -5.39 -5.57
C ALA A 105 16.45 -5.31 -6.96
N ASN A 106 17.00 -4.14 -7.30
CA ASN A 106 17.55 -3.78 -8.62
C ASN A 106 16.51 -3.77 -9.77
N ASN A 107 15.22 -3.64 -9.46
CA ASN A 107 14.17 -3.41 -10.45
C ASN A 107 13.29 -2.21 -10.06
N PRO A 108 13.84 -0.98 -10.10
CA PRO A 108 13.17 0.23 -9.62
C PRO A 108 11.99 0.66 -10.51
N VAL A 109 11.81 0.03 -11.67
CA VAL A 109 10.65 0.29 -12.54
C VAL A 109 9.40 -0.40 -12.02
N LYS A 110 9.56 -1.51 -11.29
CA LYS A 110 8.45 -2.30 -10.74
C LYS A 110 8.31 -2.15 -9.23
N ASN A 111 9.43 -2.01 -8.53
CA ASN A 111 9.49 -2.06 -7.08
C ASN A 111 9.98 -0.74 -6.52
N THR A 112 9.50 -0.40 -5.32
CA THR A 112 9.88 0.79 -4.59
C THR A 112 10.25 0.40 -3.16
N ASP A 113 11.36 0.91 -2.65
CA ASP A 113 11.70 0.83 -1.22
C ASP A 113 11.36 2.18 -0.54
N LYS A 114 10.19 2.27 0.09
CA LYS A 114 9.68 3.51 0.68
C LYS A 114 10.23 3.81 2.07
N GLU A 115 10.61 2.78 2.80
CA GLU A 115 11.11 2.91 4.18
C GLU A 115 12.63 2.77 4.27
N GLY A 116 13.30 2.53 3.15
CA GLY A 116 14.72 2.21 3.14
C GLY A 116 14.99 0.87 3.82
N GLU A 117 14.04 -0.06 3.74
CA GLU A 117 14.15 -1.42 4.23
C GLU A 117 13.52 -2.36 3.20
N PHE A 118 14.29 -3.33 2.68
CA PHE A 118 13.79 -4.17 1.58
C PHE A 118 12.68 -5.16 1.98
N ILE A 119 12.28 -5.27 3.26
CA ILE A 119 11.45 -6.37 3.77
C ILE A 119 10.12 -6.54 3.00
N ASP A 120 9.39 -5.47 2.73
CA ASP A 120 8.08 -5.55 2.07
C ASP A 120 8.25 -6.06 0.62
N THR A 121 9.14 -5.41 -0.14
CA THR A 121 9.49 -5.81 -1.51
C THR A 121 10.05 -7.24 -1.58
N ALA A 122 10.85 -7.62 -0.59
CA ALA A 122 11.46 -8.94 -0.50
C ALA A 122 10.44 -10.05 -0.30
N LEU A 123 9.55 -9.86 0.66
CA LEU A 123 8.50 -10.82 0.97
C LEU A 123 7.56 -10.96 -0.22
N ASP A 124 7.15 -9.87 -0.85
CA ASP A 124 6.30 -9.90 -2.05
C ASP A 124 6.94 -10.72 -3.18
N ILE A 125 8.21 -10.46 -3.50
CA ILE A 125 8.93 -11.19 -4.56
C ILE A 125 9.12 -12.67 -4.18
N ALA A 126 9.46 -12.96 -2.92
CA ALA A 126 9.67 -14.32 -2.45
C ALA A 126 8.38 -15.15 -2.51
N PHE A 127 7.27 -14.59 -2.05
CA PHE A 127 5.96 -15.23 -2.08
C PHE A 127 5.45 -15.44 -3.51
N ILE A 128 5.54 -14.41 -4.37
CA ILE A 128 5.19 -14.55 -5.79
C ILE A 128 6.08 -15.61 -6.48
N GLY A 129 7.38 -15.63 -6.19
CA GLY A 129 8.32 -16.60 -6.75
C GLY A 129 8.01 -18.04 -6.30
N TYR A 130 7.70 -18.22 -5.02
CA TYR A 130 7.25 -19.49 -4.45
C TYR A 130 5.94 -19.96 -5.10
N ASP A 131 5.00 -19.04 -5.32
CA ASP A 131 3.71 -19.32 -5.93
C ASP A 131 3.82 -19.69 -7.42
N LEU A 132 4.73 -19.04 -8.16
CA LEU A 132 5.06 -19.44 -9.53
C LEU A 132 5.70 -20.84 -9.59
N TYR A 133 6.62 -21.14 -8.68
CA TYR A 133 7.26 -22.45 -8.60
C TYR A 133 6.25 -23.55 -8.25
N SER A 134 5.42 -23.34 -7.23
CA SER A 134 4.40 -24.30 -6.78
C SER A 134 3.32 -24.53 -7.84
N LEU A 135 2.85 -23.48 -8.51
CA LEU A 135 1.94 -23.58 -9.65
C LEU A 135 2.55 -24.38 -10.81
N GLY A 136 3.81 -24.09 -11.17
CA GLY A 136 4.54 -24.82 -12.21
C GLY A 136 4.72 -26.29 -11.86
N ARG A 137 5.07 -26.60 -10.60
CA ARG A 137 5.18 -27.98 -10.11
C ARG A 137 3.83 -28.70 -10.19
N ALA A 138 2.75 -28.07 -9.73
CA ALA A 138 1.41 -28.63 -9.80
C ALA A 138 0.99 -28.92 -11.24
N ALA A 139 1.27 -28.03 -12.19
CA ALA A 139 0.97 -28.25 -13.60
C ALA A 139 1.75 -29.44 -14.19
N LEU A 140 3.01 -29.64 -13.78
CA LEU A 140 3.85 -30.75 -14.26
C LEU A 140 3.53 -32.10 -13.61
N THR A 141 3.09 -32.10 -12.35
CA THR A 141 2.85 -33.34 -11.58
C THR A 141 1.37 -33.69 -11.44
N GLY A 142 0.45 -32.96 -12.08
CA GLY A 142 -1.00 -33.17 -11.95
C GLY A 142 -1.57 -32.79 -10.58
N GLY A 143 -0.97 -31.81 -9.91
CA GLY A 143 -1.41 -31.26 -8.62
C GLY A 143 -2.58 -30.26 -8.75
N ASP A 144 -2.96 -29.63 -7.64
CA ASP A 144 -4.08 -28.67 -7.59
C ASP A 144 -3.70 -27.28 -8.15
N VAL A 145 -3.76 -27.16 -9.47
CA VAL A 145 -3.45 -25.92 -10.19
C VAL A 145 -4.39 -24.76 -9.78
N LYS A 146 -5.63 -25.03 -9.36
CA LYS A 146 -6.61 -23.97 -9.05
C LYS A 146 -6.24 -23.24 -7.76
N THR A 147 -5.89 -23.99 -6.72
CA THR A 147 -5.48 -23.42 -5.44
C THR A 147 -4.16 -22.66 -5.58
N GLU A 148 -3.19 -23.22 -6.31
CA GLU A 148 -1.88 -22.55 -6.53
C GLU A 148 -2.02 -21.28 -7.39
N ALA A 149 -2.90 -21.28 -8.41
CA ALA A 149 -3.17 -20.08 -9.20
C ALA A 149 -3.88 -19.00 -8.38
N ALA A 150 -4.77 -19.38 -7.47
CA ALA A 150 -5.43 -18.45 -6.57
C ALA A 150 -4.49 -17.89 -5.49
N ALA A 151 -3.56 -18.71 -5.00
CA ALA A 151 -2.51 -18.26 -4.11
C ALA A 151 -1.63 -17.21 -4.79
N LEU A 152 -1.18 -17.50 -6.03
CA LEU A 152 -0.39 -16.57 -6.83
C LEU A 152 -1.13 -15.26 -7.06
N ALA A 153 -2.42 -15.33 -7.40
CA ALA A 153 -3.23 -14.14 -7.59
C ALA A 153 -3.38 -13.32 -6.30
N ALA A 154 -3.45 -13.98 -5.14
CA ALA A 154 -3.53 -13.32 -3.86
C ALA A 154 -2.22 -12.61 -3.50
N ASP A 155 -1.06 -13.26 -3.69
CA ASP A 155 0.25 -12.64 -3.45
C ASP A 155 0.57 -11.52 -4.44
N VAL A 156 0.20 -11.66 -5.71
CA VAL A 156 0.33 -10.58 -6.70
C VAL A 156 -0.52 -9.38 -6.32
N ALA A 157 -1.76 -9.58 -5.85
CA ALA A 157 -2.60 -8.48 -5.37
C ALA A 157 -2.04 -7.86 -4.09
N GLY A 158 -1.48 -8.70 -3.21
CA GLY A 158 -0.79 -8.32 -1.99
C GLY A 158 0.40 -7.41 -2.21
N ALA A 159 1.19 -7.66 -3.25
CA ALA A 159 2.35 -6.84 -3.60
C ALA A 159 2.05 -5.39 -4.00
N PHE A 160 0.77 -5.03 -4.12
CA PHE A 160 0.34 -3.66 -4.34
C PHE A 160 -0.34 -3.04 -3.11
N ILE A 161 -0.54 -3.81 -2.05
CA ILE A 161 -1.05 -3.38 -0.76
C ILE A 161 0.17 -3.26 0.16
N PRO A 162 0.49 -2.06 0.68
CA PRO A 162 1.57 -1.91 1.64
C PRO A 162 1.34 -2.85 2.83
N PHE A 163 2.38 -3.61 3.19
CA PHE A 163 2.33 -4.66 4.23
C PHE A 163 1.39 -5.83 3.90
N GLY A 164 0.95 -5.97 2.64
CA GLY A 164 0.06 -7.02 2.15
C GLY A 164 0.78 -8.26 1.65
N THR A 165 1.82 -8.72 2.34
CA THR A 165 2.67 -9.83 1.89
C THR A 165 2.09 -11.20 2.28
N GLY A 166 2.34 -12.24 1.47
CA GLY A 166 2.11 -13.64 1.85
C GLY A 166 0.65 -14.09 1.92
N PHE A 167 -0.28 -13.38 1.28
CA PHE A 167 -1.68 -13.78 1.17
C PHE A 167 -1.87 -15.16 0.53
N GLY A 168 -0.97 -15.62 -0.34
CA GLY A 168 -1.00 -16.96 -0.94
C GLY A 168 -0.90 -18.09 0.09
N LEU A 169 -0.29 -17.85 1.25
CA LEU A 169 -0.30 -18.81 2.36
C LEU A 169 -1.71 -18.96 2.96
N GLY A 170 -2.45 -17.85 3.10
CA GLY A 170 -3.83 -17.84 3.56
C GLY A 170 -4.75 -18.63 2.63
N VAL A 171 -4.57 -18.48 1.31
CA VAL A 171 -5.34 -19.24 0.30
C VAL A 171 -5.15 -20.75 0.49
N ARG A 172 -3.91 -21.19 0.73
CA ARG A 172 -3.60 -22.61 0.96
C ARG A 172 -4.10 -23.10 2.32
N ALA A 173 -4.06 -22.26 3.35
CA ALA A 173 -4.54 -22.59 4.69
C ALA A 173 -6.08 -22.76 4.74
N ILE A 174 -6.81 -22.02 3.89
CA ILE A 174 -8.28 -22.04 3.84
C ILE A 174 -8.84 -23.34 3.23
N ARG A 175 -7.99 -24.29 2.76
CA ARG A 175 -8.39 -25.55 2.10
C ARG A 175 -9.59 -25.34 1.17
N ALA A 176 -9.38 -24.55 0.13
CA ALA A 176 -10.34 -24.28 -0.94
C ALA A 176 -11.80 -24.27 -0.45
N ALA A 177 -12.26 -23.10 0.06
CA ALA A 177 -13.67 -22.75 -0.11
C ALA A 177 -14.07 -23.13 -1.54
N ASP A 178 -15.30 -23.62 -1.76
CA ASP A 178 -15.76 -24.21 -3.04
C ASP A 178 -15.41 -23.39 -4.30
N ASN A 179 -15.08 -22.11 -4.11
CA ASN A 179 -14.50 -21.21 -5.09
C ASN A 179 -13.12 -20.67 -4.66
N ALA A 180 -12.10 -20.88 -5.50
CA ALA A 180 -10.75 -20.36 -5.30
C ALA A 180 -10.68 -18.82 -5.22
N ALA A 181 -11.62 -18.12 -5.86
CA ALA A 181 -11.73 -16.67 -5.75
C ALA A 181 -12.15 -16.21 -4.35
N ASP A 182 -12.97 -16.98 -3.65
CA ASP A 182 -13.43 -16.65 -2.30
C ASP A 182 -12.30 -16.89 -1.29
N ALA A 183 -11.49 -17.92 -1.50
CA ALA A 183 -10.27 -18.14 -0.72
C ALA A 183 -9.27 -16.99 -0.88
N ALA A 184 -9.05 -16.50 -2.10
CA ALA A 184 -8.19 -15.34 -2.35
C ALA A 184 -8.70 -14.07 -1.65
N ARG A 185 -10.01 -13.81 -1.71
CA ARG A 185 -10.64 -12.68 -1.00
C ARG A 185 -10.54 -12.79 0.52
N ALA A 186 -10.73 -14.00 1.04
CA ALA A 186 -10.62 -14.26 2.48
C ALA A 186 -9.16 -14.16 2.97
N ALA A 187 -8.19 -14.51 2.12
CA ALA A 187 -6.77 -14.38 2.46
C ALA A 187 -6.28 -12.92 2.46
N GLN A 188 -6.87 -12.06 1.63
CA GLN A 188 -6.62 -10.60 1.62
C GLN A 188 -7.31 -9.84 2.76
N ARG A 189 -7.94 -10.55 3.71
CA ARG A 189 -8.71 -9.96 4.79
C ARG A 189 -7.78 -9.24 5.77
N LEU A 190 -8.07 -7.96 6.04
CA LEU A 190 -7.31 -7.16 7.00
C LEU A 190 -7.39 -7.74 8.42
N PRO A 191 -6.31 -7.67 9.22
CA PRO A 191 -6.33 -8.11 10.61
C PRO A 191 -7.24 -7.21 11.45
N ASP A 192 -7.81 -7.74 12.52
CA ASP A 192 -8.72 -6.98 13.40
C ASP A 192 -8.04 -5.76 14.06
N SER A 193 -6.72 -5.80 14.21
CA SER A 193 -5.89 -4.69 14.71
C SER A 193 -5.72 -3.55 13.70
N ALA A 194 -5.98 -3.76 12.42
CA ALA A 194 -5.76 -2.75 11.39
C ALA A 194 -6.62 -1.51 11.66
N LEU A 195 -5.98 -0.33 11.60
CA LEU A 195 -6.67 0.93 11.72
C LEU A 195 -7.56 1.18 10.50
N VAL A 196 -8.71 1.77 10.74
CA VAL A 196 -9.63 2.22 9.70
C VAL A 196 -9.85 3.70 9.93
N CYS A 197 -9.53 4.52 8.93
CA CYS A 197 -9.70 5.97 9.03
C CYS A 197 -10.56 6.52 7.91
N ARG A 198 -11.24 7.62 8.22
CA ARG A 198 -12.05 8.38 7.27
C ARG A 198 -11.90 9.86 7.54
N GLY A 199 -11.74 10.64 6.48
CA GLY A 199 -11.63 12.10 6.58
C GLY A 199 -12.99 12.78 6.77
N GLY A 200 -12.98 13.91 7.47
CA GLY A 200 -14.16 14.74 7.71
C GLY A 200 -14.71 14.59 9.13
N THR A 201 -15.90 15.16 9.35
CA THR A 201 -16.58 15.15 10.67
C THR A 201 -17.12 13.77 11.04
N CYS A 202 -17.12 12.82 10.11
CA CYS A 202 -17.62 11.45 10.29
C CYS A 202 -19.05 11.42 10.86
N SER A 203 -19.91 12.35 10.41
CA SER A 203 -21.30 12.40 10.84
C SER A 203 -22.18 11.40 10.10
N THR A 204 -23.32 11.04 10.68
CA THR A 204 -24.34 10.19 10.03
C THR A 204 -24.65 10.67 8.60
N ASN A 205 -24.80 11.97 8.38
CA ASN A 205 -25.08 12.54 7.06
C ASN A 205 -23.89 12.43 6.09
N GLN A 206 -22.66 12.55 6.58
CA GLN A 206 -21.47 12.35 5.74
C GLN A 206 -21.29 10.90 5.31
N PHE A 207 -21.73 9.95 6.13
CA PHE A 207 -21.73 8.53 5.75
C PHE A 207 -22.83 8.21 4.73
N LYS A 208 -24.06 8.69 4.96
CA LYS A 208 -25.19 8.50 4.02
C LYS A 208 -24.92 9.08 2.64
N ASN A 209 -24.32 10.27 2.59
CA ASN A 209 -24.08 11.00 1.35
C ASN A 209 -22.65 10.79 0.80
N ALA A 210 -21.94 9.77 1.29
CA ALA A 210 -20.61 9.46 0.81
C ALA A 210 -20.67 9.06 -0.67
N LYS A 211 -19.75 9.60 -1.47
CA LYS A 211 -19.65 9.24 -2.90
C LYS A 211 -19.40 7.72 -3.03
N GLY A 212 -20.27 7.04 -3.76
CA GLY A 212 -20.20 5.59 -3.98
C GLY A 212 -20.84 4.74 -2.89
N ALA A 213 -21.29 5.35 -1.78
CA ALA A 213 -22.02 4.63 -0.76
C ALA A 213 -23.47 4.42 -1.16
N THR A 214 -23.99 3.23 -0.85
CA THR A 214 -25.41 2.89 -0.99
C THR A 214 -25.95 2.36 0.34
N LEU A 215 -27.27 2.31 0.47
CA LEU A 215 -27.93 1.68 1.61
C LEU A 215 -28.63 0.42 1.11
N ASP A 216 -28.44 -0.68 1.81
CA ASP A 216 -29.20 -1.91 1.59
C ASP A 216 -30.65 -1.78 2.12
N ALA A 217 -31.46 -2.82 1.89
CA ALA A 217 -32.86 -2.84 2.34
C ALA A 217 -33.03 -2.78 3.87
N SER A 218 -31.97 -3.07 4.63
CA SER A 218 -31.94 -2.99 6.09
C SER A 218 -31.40 -1.65 6.62
N GLY A 219 -31.03 -0.73 5.72
CA GLY A 219 -30.47 0.57 6.07
C GLY A 219 -28.99 0.54 6.46
N LYS A 220 -28.26 -0.53 6.09
CA LYS A 220 -26.81 -0.63 6.27
C LYS A 220 -26.08 -0.07 5.07
N LEU A 221 -24.92 0.53 5.33
CA LEU A 221 -24.03 1.10 4.34
C LEU A 221 -23.30 0.02 3.56
N GLU A 222 -23.15 0.26 2.26
CA GLU A 222 -22.32 -0.52 1.35
C GLU A 222 -21.43 0.44 0.54
N GLY A 223 -20.15 0.10 0.35
CA GLY A 223 -19.24 0.87 -0.51
C GLY A 223 -18.76 2.21 0.04
N VAL A 224 -18.75 2.41 1.37
CA VAL A 224 -18.24 3.65 1.97
C VAL A 224 -16.71 3.67 1.91
N SER A 225 -16.13 4.61 1.16
CA SER A 225 -14.67 4.77 1.11
C SER A 225 -14.06 5.07 2.48
N VAL A 226 -13.10 4.26 2.89
CA VAL A 226 -12.24 4.46 4.06
C VAL A 226 -10.80 4.14 3.66
N ASN A 227 -9.84 4.46 4.52
CA ASN A 227 -8.47 4.01 4.37
C ASN A 227 -8.12 3.02 5.48
N SER A 228 -7.55 1.88 5.13
CA SER A 228 -7.10 0.84 6.06
C SER A 228 -5.96 0.02 5.44
N GLY A 229 -5.10 -0.52 6.28
CA GLY A 229 -3.95 -1.34 5.91
C GLY A 229 -3.45 -2.13 7.11
N ALA A 230 -2.87 -3.31 6.88
CA ALA A 230 -2.20 -4.06 7.94
C ALA A 230 -1.01 -3.24 8.43
N ASP A 231 -0.89 -3.07 9.76
CA ASP A 231 0.21 -2.35 10.43
C ASP A 231 0.46 -0.90 9.98
N ALA A 232 -0.40 -0.32 9.13
CA ALA A 232 -0.26 1.04 8.63
C ALA A 232 -0.49 2.08 9.74
N SER A 233 0.40 3.07 9.83
CA SER A 233 0.27 4.14 10.80
C SER A 233 -0.90 5.07 10.45
N LEU A 234 -1.42 5.79 11.44
CA LEU A 234 -2.43 6.82 11.18
C LEU A 234 -1.90 7.90 10.21
N LEU A 235 -0.59 8.18 10.22
CA LEU A 235 0.01 9.10 9.26
C LEU A 235 -0.14 8.56 7.83
N ASP A 236 0.24 7.30 7.59
CA ASP A 236 0.15 6.67 6.26
C ASP A 236 -1.28 6.65 5.72
N LEU A 237 -2.22 6.25 6.56
CA LEU A 237 -3.62 6.14 6.17
C LEU A 237 -4.27 7.49 5.86
N THR A 238 -3.71 8.60 6.34
CA THR A 238 -4.32 9.93 6.20
C THR A 238 -3.68 10.80 5.12
N ARG A 239 -2.55 10.39 4.53
CA ARG A 239 -1.83 11.14 3.48
C ARG A 239 -2.75 11.61 2.35
N SER A 240 -3.58 10.69 1.84
CA SER A 240 -4.50 10.96 0.72
C SER A 240 -5.79 11.68 1.12
N LEU A 241 -6.02 11.96 2.40
CA LEU A 241 -7.28 12.51 2.91
C LEU A 241 -7.21 14.05 3.00
N PRO A 242 -8.00 14.81 2.21
CA PRO A 242 -7.91 16.27 2.14
C PRO A 242 -8.46 17.02 3.36
N HIS A 243 -8.89 16.31 4.41
CA HIS A 243 -9.65 16.89 5.52
C HIS A 243 -8.74 17.17 6.72
N ASN A 244 -8.97 18.25 7.46
CA ASN A 244 -8.16 18.61 8.65
C ASN A 244 -8.41 17.73 9.87
N GLN A 245 -9.42 16.87 9.82
CA GLN A 245 -9.78 15.95 10.89
C GLN A 245 -10.20 14.60 10.30
N VAL A 246 -9.98 13.56 11.08
CA VAL A 246 -10.22 12.17 10.70
C VAL A 246 -10.89 11.43 11.84
N GLY A 247 -11.84 10.56 11.50
CA GLY A 247 -12.31 9.52 12.41
C GLY A 247 -11.42 8.30 12.31
N VAL A 248 -11.17 7.63 13.42
CA VAL A 248 -10.29 6.46 13.51
C VAL A 248 -10.99 5.37 14.32
N THR A 249 -10.99 4.16 13.80
CA THR A 249 -11.47 2.95 14.46
C THR A 249 -10.58 1.77 14.07
N THR A 250 -10.95 0.55 14.43
CA THR A 250 -10.26 -0.68 14.00
C THR A 250 -11.18 -1.56 13.17
N VAL A 251 -10.58 -2.40 12.32
CA VAL A 251 -11.32 -3.42 11.57
C VAL A 251 -12.08 -4.35 12.51
N GLY A 252 -11.48 -4.72 13.64
CA GLY A 252 -12.12 -5.53 14.68
C GLY A 252 -13.36 -4.88 15.27
N ASP A 253 -13.33 -3.57 15.53
CA ASP A 253 -14.49 -2.86 16.08
C ASP A 253 -15.64 -2.75 15.07
N VAL A 254 -15.32 -2.57 13.78
CA VAL A 254 -16.31 -2.65 12.70
C VAL A 254 -16.96 -4.04 12.66
N ARG A 255 -16.15 -5.11 12.76
CA ARG A 255 -16.63 -6.50 12.73
C ARG A 255 -17.49 -6.86 13.94
N LYS A 256 -17.16 -6.34 15.13
CA LYS A 256 -17.96 -6.56 16.36
C LYS A 256 -19.42 -6.12 16.20
N ILE A 257 -19.70 -5.12 15.37
CA ILE A 257 -21.06 -4.65 15.12
C ILE A 257 -21.69 -5.23 13.84
N GLY A 258 -21.08 -6.27 13.28
CA GLY A 258 -21.58 -6.98 12.10
C GLY A 258 -21.27 -6.30 10.76
N GLY A 259 -20.29 -5.40 10.73
CA GLY A 259 -19.74 -4.82 9.50
C GLY A 259 -18.47 -5.50 9.02
N ASP A 260 -17.88 -4.97 7.95
CA ASP A 260 -16.54 -5.34 7.53
C ASP A 260 -15.82 -4.20 6.79
N VAL A 261 -14.50 -4.34 6.66
CA VAL A 261 -13.66 -3.44 5.87
C VAL A 261 -12.90 -4.28 4.85
N LEU A 262 -13.16 -4.01 3.57
CA LEU A 262 -12.56 -4.75 2.46
C LEU A 262 -11.52 -3.87 1.74
N PRO A 263 -10.27 -4.33 1.60
CA PRO A 263 -9.27 -3.68 0.76
C PRO A 263 -9.78 -3.51 -0.68
N SER A 264 -9.63 -2.30 -1.21
CA SER A 264 -9.94 -1.97 -2.61
C SER A 264 -8.95 -0.92 -3.13
N PRO A 265 -7.64 -1.24 -3.11
CA PRO A 265 -6.59 -0.27 -3.39
C PRO A 265 -6.78 0.36 -4.77
N ARG A 266 -6.61 1.68 -4.84
CA ARG A 266 -6.61 2.42 -6.10
C ARG A 266 -5.16 2.62 -6.51
N LEU A 267 -4.66 1.72 -7.35
CA LEU A 267 -3.23 1.67 -7.69
C LEU A 267 -2.89 2.55 -8.90
N ASN A 268 -3.87 2.72 -9.80
CA ASN A 268 -3.71 3.43 -11.06
C ASN A 268 -4.71 4.60 -11.15
N GLY A 269 -4.31 5.70 -11.80
CA GLY A 269 -5.16 6.87 -12.05
C GLY A 269 -4.67 8.16 -11.39
N SER A 270 -5.43 9.24 -11.50
CA SER A 270 -5.03 10.59 -11.04
C SER A 270 -4.98 10.78 -9.52
N ASN A 271 -5.37 9.77 -8.74
CA ASN A 271 -5.33 9.80 -7.28
C ASN A 271 -5.11 8.38 -6.72
N PRO A 272 -3.88 7.84 -6.85
CA PRO A 272 -3.56 6.54 -6.31
C PRO A 272 -3.63 6.57 -4.78
N ASN A 273 -4.28 5.57 -4.22
CA ASN A 273 -4.43 5.38 -2.79
C ASN A 273 -4.34 3.88 -2.48
N PRO A 274 -3.16 3.41 -2.05
CA PRO A 274 -2.92 1.99 -1.79
C PRO A 274 -3.63 1.50 -0.52
N PHE A 275 -4.07 2.40 0.36
CA PHE A 275 -4.82 2.07 1.57
C PHE A 275 -6.33 2.15 1.36
N HIS A 276 -6.80 2.47 0.15
CA HIS A 276 -8.23 2.58 -0.10
C HIS A 276 -8.92 1.25 0.20
N SER A 277 -9.98 1.33 1.00
CA SER A 277 -10.82 0.23 1.43
C SER A 277 -12.28 0.66 1.43
N THR A 278 -13.20 -0.29 1.47
CA THR A 278 -14.63 -0.03 1.60
C THR A 278 -15.17 -0.57 2.91
N LEU A 279 -15.85 0.30 3.66
CA LEU A 279 -16.65 -0.04 4.83
C LEU A 279 -18.05 -0.46 4.39
N GLN A 280 -18.54 -1.56 4.96
CA GLN A 280 -19.86 -2.11 4.67
C GLN A 280 -20.52 -2.78 5.89
N GLY A 281 -21.83 -3.04 5.81
CA GLY A 281 -22.58 -3.83 6.79
C GLY A 281 -22.96 -3.10 8.09
N VAL A 282 -22.70 -1.79 8.19
CA VAL A 282 -23.00 -0.96 9.37
C VAL A 282 -24.01 0.14 9.03
N THR A 283 -24.89 0.51 9.95
CA THR A 283 -25.79 1.66 9.73
C THR A 283 -25.00 2.98 9.83
N PRO A 284 -25.49 4.07 9.22
CA PRO A 284 -24.85 5.40 9.33
C PRO A 284 -24.62 5.90 10.76
N GLN A 285 -25.54 5.58 11.67
CA GLN A 285 -25.43 5.94 13.08
C GLN A 285 -24.35 5.12 13.79
N GLN A 286 -24.27 3.83 13.48
CA GLN A 286 -23.18 2.97 13.98
C GLN A 286 -21.82 3.43 13.44
N ALA A 287 -21.74 3.79 12.15
CA ALA A 287 -20.52 4.34 11.57
C ALA A 287 -20.11 5.66 12.25
N GLU A 288 -21.06 6.55 12.52
CA GLU A 288 -20.76 7.77 13.29
C GLU A 288 -20.22 7.46 14.69
N GLN A 289 -20.80 6.49 15.39
CA GLN A 289 -20.33 6.07 16.71
C GLN A 289 -18.92 5.47 16.68
N LEU A 290 -18.60 4.68 15.66
CA LEU A 290 -17.27 4.07 15.51
C LEU A 290 -16.17 5.10 15.23
N PHE A 291 -16.47 6.12 14.43
CA PHE A 291 -15.48 7.07 13.92
C PHE A 291 -15.42 8.37 14.74
N LYS A 292 -16.15 8.47 15.85
CA LYS A 292 -16.13 9.63 16.74
C LYS A 292 -15.60 9.29 18.14
N PRO A 293 -14.91 10.25 18.81
CA PRO A 293 -14.60 11.60 18.35
C PRO A 293 -13.54 11.60 17.23
N THR A 294 -13.58 12.62 16.37
CA THR A 294 -12.55 12.81 15.35
C THR A 294 -11.30 13.42 15.98
N VAL A 295 -10.14 13.09 15.42
CA VAL A 295 -8.84 13.65 15.79
C VAL A 295 -8.30 14.55 14.68
N PRO A 296 -7.38 15.49 14.97
CA PRO A 296 -6.66 16.22 13.94
C PRO A 296 -6.00 15.26 12.94
N ASN A 297 -6.04 15.61 11.66
CA ASN A 297 -5.37 14.83 10.63
C ASN A 297 -3.85 15.06 10.73
N PRO A 298 -3.04 14.03 11.03
CA PRO A 298 -1.59 14.20 11.17
C PRO A 298 -0.86 14.52 9.86
N SER A 299 -1.55 14.40 8.72
CA SER A 299 -1.05 14.76 7.39
C SER A 299 -1.45 16.18 6.93
N ARG A 300 -2.04 17.01 7.81
CA ARG A 300 -2.54 18.36 7.47
C ARG A 300 -2.07 19.40 8.48
#